data_AF-A0A5M9UNE8-F1
#
_entry.id   AF-A0A5M9UNE8-F1
#
_cell.length_a   1.000
_cell.length_b   1.000
_cell.length_c   1.000
_cell.angle_alpha   90.00
_cell.angle_beta   90.00
_cell.angle_gamma   90.00
#
_symmetry.space_group_name_H-M   'P 1'
#
loop_
_entity.id
_entity.type
_entity.pdbx_description
1 polymer ?
#
loop_
_entity_poly.entity_id
_entity_poly.type
_entity_poly.pdbx_seq_one_letter_code
_entity_poly.pdbx_strand_id
1 'polypeptide(L)'
;AVHRIETRFSTLDPMISSVGAEGHMQFMPCTFIGWGHSSCSGSGAGNFSAEEKTSLVVIARYGGYGVDANGDGKADMWDLEDAVFSAANYLGKNGAASGNVEAALYQYNHSQEYISEVMKYATLYVTEGYDAITIPQPGKAGFSRPVNGQVTSGFGPRTHPVTGEVGKPHEGVDFACSHGQLIPASKAGKVIMAGWQDASNPSKGYGQYVRVDHGGGYVTTYAHLSSINARVGDQVAAGTVLGGCGSTGSSTGNHLHFEIIINGRKVNPLPFVGG
;
A
#
# COMPACT_ATOMS: atom_id res chain seq x y z
N ALA A 1 10.76 -7.62 0.06
CA ALA A 1 10.62 -7.41 -1.40
C ALA A 1 9.43 -8.18 -1.96
N VAL A 2 9.30 -9.49 -1.68
CA VAL A 2 8.12 -10.31 -2.02
C VAL A 2 6.80 -9.62 -1.63
N HIS A 3 6.62 -9.22 -0.37
CA HIS A 3 5.41 -8.52 0.10
C HIS A 3 5.01 -7.30 -0.76
N ARG A 4 6.00 -6.57 -1.31
CA ARG A 4 5.73 -5.44 -2.20
C ARG A 4 5.14 -5.87 -3.53
N ILE A 5 5.65 -6.95 -4.11
CA ILE A 5 5.17 -7.46 -5.39
C ILE A 5 3.79 -8.09 -5.22
N GLU A 6 3.60 -8.85 -4.14
CA GLU A 6 2.34 -9.54 -3.85
C GLU A 6 1.19 -8.57 -3.57
N THR A 7 1.37 -7.65 -2.62
CA THR A 7 0.27 -6.80 -2.13
C THR A 7 0.63 -5.33 -2.08
N ARG A 8 1.84 -4.92 -2.43
CA ARG A 8 2.33 -3.53 -2.23
C ARG A 8 2.24 -3.07 -0.78
N PHE A 9 2.37 -4.00 0.17
CA PHE A 9 2.18 -3.74 1.60
C PHE A 9 0.73 -3.39 1.99
N SER A 10 -0.24 -3.71 1.12
CA SER A 10 -1.67 -3.49 1.34
C SER A 10 -2.28 -4.64 2.13
N THR A 11 -3.39 -4.35 2.83
CA THR A 11 -4.28 -5.35 3.45
C THR A 11 -5.59 -5.47 2.67
N LEU A 12 -5.55 -5.84 1.39
CA LEU A 12 -6.76 -6.01 0.55
C LEU A 12 -7.87 -6.80 1.27
N ASP A 13 -9.14 -6.45 1.06
CA ASP A 13 -10.27 -7.22 1.63
C ASP A 13 -11.15 -7.81 0.51
N PRO A 14 -11.19 -9.15 0.34
CA PRO A 14 -10.33 -10.14 1.01
C PRO A 14 -8.90 -10.16 0.42
N MET A 15 -7.88 -10.50 1.22
CA MET A 15 -6.50 -10.74 0.73
C MET A 15 -6.40 -12.09 0.02
N ILE A 16 -7.27 -12.33 -0.98
CA ILE A 16 -7.35 -13.58 -1.72
C ILE A 16 -7.20 -13.27 -3.21
N SER A 17 -6.19 -13.86 -3.85
CA SER A 17 -5.95 -13.71 -5.28
C SER A 17 -6.99 -14.44 -6.12
N SER A 18 -7.03 -14.13 -7.42
CA SER A 18 -7.88 -14.83 -8.39
C SER A 18 -7.60 -16.34 -8.50
N VAL A 19 -6.45 -16.80 -8.02
CA VAL A 19 -6.05 -18.22 -8.05
C VAL A 19 -6.15 -18.89 -6.66
N GLY A 20 -6.65 -18.17 -5.65
CA GLY A 20 -6.86 -18.69 -4.30
C GLY A 20 -5.65 -18.60 -3.39
N ALA A 21 -4.68 -17.75 -3.72
CA ALA A 21 -3.56 -17.45 -2.83
C ALA A 21 -4.00 -16.44 -1.76
N GLU A 22 -3.58 -16.62 -0.51
CA GLU A 22 -4.16 -15.92 0.65
C GLU A 22 -3.10 -15.13 1.44
N GLY A 23 -3.54 -14.06 2.09
CA GLY A 23 -2.78 -13.33 3.09
C GLY A 23 -1.70 -12.38 2.55
N HIS A 24 -0.88 -11.84 3.45
CA HIS A 24 0.09 -10.77 3.13
C HIS A 24 1.12 -11.17 2.07
N MET A 25 1.46 -12.44 2.03
CA MET A 25 2.47 -12.98 1.12
C MET A 25 1.84 -13.78 -0.03
N GLN A 26 0.51 -13.79 -0.15
CA GLN A 26 -0.23 -14.50 -1.20
C GLN A 26 0.23 -15.96 -1.32
N PHE A 27 0.13 -16.70 -0.22
CA PHE A 27 0.47 -18.12 -0.18
C PHE A 27 -0.68 -18.98 -0.69
N MET A 28 -0.39 -20.01 -1.48
CA MET A 28 -1.36 -21.08 -1.68
C MET A 28 -1.58 -21.82 -0.35
N PRO A 29 -2.83 -22.04 0.11
CA PRO A 29 -3.09 -22.69 1.40
C PRO A 29 -2.43 -24.07 1.53
N CYS A 30 -2.35 -24.86 0.45
CA CYS A 30 -1.62 -26.14 0.47
C CYS A 30 -0.11 -26.00 0.63
N THR A 31 0.48 -24.89 0.20
CA THR A 31 1.88 -24.61 0.51
C THR A 31 2.02 -24.20 1.97
N PHE A 32 1.16 -23.31 2.47
CA PHE A 32 1.26 -22.86 3.87
C PHE A 32 0.99 -23.99 4.87
N ILE A 33 -0.08 -24.76 4.67
CA ILE A 33 -0.58 -25.81 5.58
C ILE A 33 0.07 -27.16 5.29
N GLY A 34 0.37 -27.46 4.03
CA GLY A 34 1.10 -28.66 3.64
C GLY A 34 0.38 -29.52 2.62
N TRP A 35 1.10 -29.89 1.56
CA TRP A 35 0.61 -30.71 0.45
C TRP A 35 0.28 -32.15 0.85
N GLY A 36 0.66 -32.59 2.06
CA GLY A 36 0.24 -33.89 2.61
C GLY A 36 -1.25 -33.95 3.00
N HIS A 37 -1.96 -32.82 3.07
CA HIS A 37 -3.37 -32.79 3.41
C HIS A 37 -4.23 -33.38 2.26
N SER A 38 -5.24 -34.19 2.59
CA SER A 38 -6.03 -34.91 1.57
C SER A 38 -6.82 -34.00 0.62
N SER A 39 -7.07 -32.74 0.99
CA SER A 39 -7.71 -31.77 0.12
C SER A 39 -6.76 -31.15 -0.92
N CYS A 40 -5.45 -31.34 -0.78
CA CYS A 40 -4.47 -30.66 -1.61
C CYS A 40 -4.33 -31.32 -2.98
N SER A 41 -4.58 -30.54 -4.01
CA SER A 41 -4.48 -30.91 -5.42
C SER A 41 -4.45 -29.67 -6.30
N GLY A 42 -4.15 -29.85 -7.60
CA GLY A 42 -4.24 -28.77 -8.59
C GLY A 42 -3.39 -27.56 -8.23
N SER A 43 -4.00 -26.38 -8.20
CA SER A 43 -3.33 -25.10 -7.86
C SER A 43 -2.94 -24.97 -6.39
N GLY A 44 -3.42 -25.85 -5.51
CA GLY A 44 -3.08 -25.81 -4.09
C GLY A 44 -3.99 -24.93 -3.22
N ALA A 45 -5.21 -24.63 -3.67
CA ALA A 45 -6.20 -23.93 -2.85
C ALA A 45 -6.61 -24.77 -1.62
N GLY A 46 -6.76 -26.09 -1.80
CA GLY A 46 -7.21 -27.00 -0.74
C GLY A 46 -8.61 -26.67 -0.20
N ASN A 47 -9.02 -27.39 0.84
CA ASN A 47 -10.24 -27.13 1.59
C ASN A 47 -9.94 -27.34 3.07
N PHE A 48 -9.82 -26.23 3.79
CA PHE A 48 -9.37 -26.19 5.19
C PHE A 48 -10.37 -25.39 6.02
N SER A 49 -10.65 -25.88 7.22
CA SER A 49 -11.35 -25.09 8.24
C SER A 49 -10.51 -23.89 8.69
N ALA A 50 -11.15 -22.88 9.30
CA ALA A 50 -10.43 -21.70 9.82
C ALA A 50 -9.42 -22.09 10.91
N GLU A 51 -9.73 -23.12 11.69
CA GLU A 51 -8.86 -23.69 12.71
C GLU A 51 -7.64 -24.38 12.08
N GLU A 52 -7.83 -25.16 11.00
CA GLU A 52 -6.72 -25.82 10.31
C GLU A 52 -5.77 -24.82 9.65
N LYS A 53 -6.29 -23.71 9.12
CA LYS A 53 -5.49 -22.67 8.46
C LYS A 53 -4.46 -22.00 9.36
N THR A 54 -4.66 -22.07 10.68
CA THR A 54 -3.76 -21.44 11.67
C THR A 54 -3.03 -22.45 12.56
N SER A 55 -3.34 -23.75 12.44
CA SER A 55 -2.88 -24.77 13.38
C SER A 55 -1.46 -25.24 13.10
N LEU A 56 -0.56 -24.98 14.05
CA LEU A 56 0.82 -25.48 14.02
C LEU A 56 0.91 -27.02 13.97
N VAL A 57 -0.03 -27.71 14.62
CA VAL A 57 -0.09 -29.18 14.62
C VAL A 57 -0.43 -29.71 13.22
N VAL A 58 -1.37 -29.06 12.54
CA VAL A 58 -1.78 -29.42 11.18
C VAL A 58 -0.66 -29.12 10.19
N ILE A 59 -0.05 -27.94 10.30
CA ILE A 59 1.10 -27.51 9.47
C ILE A 59 2.25 -28.52 9.58
N ALA A 60 2.64 -28.88 10.82
CA ALA A 60 3.69 -29.85 11.05
C ALA A 60 3.34 -31.24 10.51
N ARG A 61 2.09 -31.69 10.68
CA ARG A 61 1.61 -32.99 10.20
C ARG A 61 1.69 -33.13 8.68
N TYR A 62 1.35 -32.07 7.95
CA TYR A 62 1.25 -32.13 6.49
C TYR A 62 2.44 -31.51 5.75
N GLY A 63 3.47 -31.09 6.49
CA GLY A 63 4.72 -30.58 5.93
C GLY A 63 4.59 -29.18 5.34
N GLY A 64 3.72 -28.35 5.92
CA GLY A 64 3.56 -26.95 5.52
C GLY A 64 4.74 -26.06 5.91
N TYR A 65 4.66 -24.80 5.46
CA TYR A 65 5.68 -23.78 5.69
C TYR A 65 5.27 -22.69 6.68
N GLY A 66 4.04 -22.72 7.20
CA GLY A 66 3.57 -21.76 8.19
C GLY A 66 4.45 -21.72 9.45
N VAL A 67 4.71 -20.51 9.94
CA VAL A 67 5.53 -20.21 11.13
C VAL A 67 4.73 -19.29 12.04
N ASP A 68 4.63 -19.65 13.32
CA ASP A 68 4.21 -18.76 14.43
C ASP A 68 5.43 -17.92 14.82
N ALA A 69 5.51 -16.72 14.28
CA ALA A 69 6.66 -15.84 14.44
C ALA A 69 6.47 -14.87 15.60
N ASN A 70 5.23 -14.44 15.85
CA ASN A 70 4.89 -13.53 16.94
C ASN A 70 4.67 -14.25 18.30
N GLY A 71 4.59 -15.59 18.31
CA GLY A 71 4.50 -16.42 19.50
C GLY A 71 3.08 -16.53 20.10
N ASP A 72 2.03 -16.29 19.31
CA ASP A 72 0.64 -16.31 19.79
C ASP A 72 0.00 -17.71 19.76
N GLY A 73 0.73 -18.73 19.29
CA GLY A 73 0.29 -20.11 19.17
C GLY A 73 -0.37 -20.44 17.84
N LYS A 74 -0.36 -19.52 16.87
CA LYS A 74 -0.90 -19.70 15.51
C LYS A 74 0.13 -19.28 14.47
N ALA A 75 0.06 -19.91 13.30
CA ALA A 75 0.71 -19.39 12.12
C ALA A 75 -0.37 -18.84 11.19
N ASP A 76 -0.52 -17.52 11.10
CA ASP A 76 -1.60 -16.89 10.35
C ASP A 76 -1.09 -16.19 9.07
N MET A 77 -1.64 -16.55 7.90
CA MET A 77 -1.32 -15.87 6.63
C MET A 77 -1.76 -14.39 6.62
N TRP A 78 -2.71 -14.03 7.47
CA TRP A 78 -3.21 -12.66 7.64
C TRP A 78 -2.51 -11.89 8.77
N ASP A 79 -1.68 -12.55 9.58
CA ASP A 79 -0.74 -11.83 10.43
C ASP A 79 0.53 -11.53 9.64
N LEU A 80 0.99 -10.27 9.71
CA LEU A 80 2.11 -9.82 8.90
C LEU A 80 3.42 -10.50 9.31
N GLU A 81 3.63 -10.70 10.61
CA GLU A 81 4.87 -11.27 11.13
C GLU A 81 4.95 -12.75 10.74
N ASP A 82 3.89 -13.51 11.01
CA ASP A 82 3.79 -14.92 10.63
C ASP A 82 3.93 -15.13 9.12
N ALA A 83 3.23 -14.34 8.31
CA ALA A 83 3.28 -14.47 6.86
C ALA A 83 4.69 -14.21 6.30
N VAL A 84 5.38 -13.17 6.80
CA VAL A 84 6.75 -12.84 6.37
C VAL A 84 7.73 -13.93 6.75
N PHE A 85 7.65 -14.44 7.99
CA PHE A 85 8.53 -15.52 8.43
C PHE A 85 8.22 -16.85 7.74
N SER A 86 6.96 -17.12 7.42
CA SER A 86 6.56 -18.28 6.62
C SER A 86 7.11 -18.20 5.19
N ALA A 87 7.10 -17.02 4.56
CA ALA A 87 7.76 -16.76 3.27
C ALA A 87 9.28 -16.96 3.36
N ALA A 88 9.92 -16.46 4.42
CA ALA A 88 11.34 -16.69 4.65
C ALA A 88 11.68 -18.18 4.83
N ASN A 89 10.86 -18.92 5.59
CA ASN A 89 10.99 -20.37 5.78
C ASN A 89 10.87 -21.12 4.44
N TYR A 90 9.85 -20.78 3.64
CA TYR A 90 9.68 -21.34 2.30
C TYR A 90 10.89 -21.07 1.41
N LEU A 91 11.31 -19.80 1.28
CA LEU A 91 12.44 -19.43 0.41
C LEU A 91 13.74 -20.08 0.89
N GLY A 92 13.97 -20.10 2.21
CA GLY A 92 15.13 -20.73 2.83
C GLY A 92 15.25 -22.21 2.48
N LYS A 93 14.16 -22.96 2.65
CA LYS A 93 14.08 -24.39 2.30
C LYS A 93 14.17 -24.66 0.79
N ASN A 94 13.87 -23.68 -0.05
CA ASN A 94 13.98 -23.76 -1.51
C ASN A 94 15.29 -23.17 -2.06
N GLY A 95 16.31 -23.00 -1.20
CA GLY A 95 17.68 -22.70 -1.63
C GLY A 95 18.15 -21.26 -1.39
N ALA A 96 17.27 -20.34 -0.98
CA ALA A 96 17.67 -18.96 -0.70
C ALA A 96 18.70 -18.89 0.45
N ALA A 97 18.58 -19.76 1.47
CA ALA A 97 19.53 -19.86 2.57
C ALA A 97 20.93 -20.33 2.13
N SER A 98 21.04 -20.97 0.96
CA SER A 98 22.29 -21.42 0.35
C SER A 98 22.79 -20.50 -0.77
N GLY A 99 22.19 -19.30 -0.90
CA GLY A 99 22.55 -18.32 -1.93
C GLY A 99 21.77 -18.44 -3.24
N ASN A 100 20.93 -19.47 -3.42
CA ASN A 100 20.14 -19.70 -4.63
C ASN A 100 18.79 -18.96 -4.58
N VAL A 101 18.84 -17.64 -4.39
CA VAL A 101 17.64 -16.80 -4.16
C VAL A 101 16.69 -16.82 -5.36
N GLU A 102 17.19 -16.68 -6.58
CA GLU A 102 16.36 -16.67 -7.79
C GLU A 102 15.63 -17.99 -8.02
N ALA A 103 16.29 -19.12 -7.73
CA ALA A 103 15.67 -20.43 -7.81
C ALA A 103 14.53 -20.58 -6.79
N ALA A 104 14.75 -20.12 -5.55
CA ALA A 104 13.71 -20.11 -4.52
C ALA A 104 12.52 -19.22 -4.90
N LEU A 105 12.77 -18.05 -5.48
CA LEU A 105 11.72 -17.16 -6.00
C LEU A 105 10.98 -17.76 -7.20
N TYR A 106 11.68 -18.52 -8.05
CA TYR A 106 11.04 -19.25 -9.13
C TYR A 106 10.08 -20.33 -8.58
N GLN A 107 10.45 -21.01 -7.49
CA GLN A 107 9.52 -21.95 -6.83
C GLN A 107 8.31 -21.22 -6.21
N TYR A 108 8.52 -20.00 -5.73
CA TYR A 108 7.47 -19.20 -5.09
C TYR A 108 6.33 -18.82 -6.04
N ASN A 109 6.65 -18.36 -7.27
CA ASN A 109 5.66 -17.78 -8.19
C ASN A 109 5.72 -18.33 -9.64
N HIS A 110 6.78 -19.05 -10.00
CA HIS A 110 7.01 -19.62 -11.35
C HIS A 110 7.10 -18.60 -12.50
N SER A 111 7.39 -17.32 -12.21
CA SER A 111 7.54 -16.26 -13.21
C SER A 111 8.94 -15.63 -13.19
N GLN A 112 9.57 -15.52 -14.36
CA GLN A 112 10.86 -14.82 -14.52
C GLN A 112 10.70 -13.30 -14.33
N GLU A 113 9.57 -12.75 -14.75
CA GLU A 113 9.24 -11.34 -14.53
C GLU A 113 9.12 -11.05 -13.02
N TYR A 114 8.44 -11.94 -12.29
CA TYR A 114 8.33 -11.85 -10.83
C TYR A 114 9.70 -11.85 -10.15
N ILE A 115 10.61 -12.75 -10.55
CA ILE A 115 11.98 -12.78 -10.02
C ILE A 115 12.67 -11.45 -10.27
N SER A 116 12.61 -10.93 -11.50
CA SER A 116 13.22 -9.65 -11.86
C SER A 116 12.70 -8.51 -11.00
N GLU A 117 11.38 -8.43 -10.79
CA GLU A 117 10.76 -7.39 -9.98
C GLU A 117 11.12 -7.52 -8.48
N VAL A 118 11.08 -8.74 -7.93
CA VAL A 118 11.45 -8.98 -6.52
C VAL A 118 12.92 -8.66 -6.31
N MET A 119 13.81 -9.12 -7.19
CA MET A 119 15.25 -8.88 -7.08
C MET A 119 15.60 -7.41 -7.24
N LYS A 120 14.89 -6.67 -8.11
CA LYS A 120 15.01 -5.21 -8.22
C LYS A 120 14.75 -4.54 -6.87
N TYR A 121 13.61 -4.82 -6.23
CA TYR A 121 13.31 -4.20 -4.93
C TYR A 121 14.17 -4.74 -3.79
N ALA A 122 14.54 -6.02 -3.80
CA ALA A 122 15.46 -6.58 -2.82
C ALA A 122 16.81 -5.87 -2.86
N THR A 123 17.34 -5.64 -4.06
CA THR A 123 18.57 -4.87 -4.28
C THR A 123 18.40 -3.46 -3.76
N LEU A 124 17.36 -2.73 -4.20
CA LEU A 124 17.08 -1.37 -3.73
C LEU A 124 17.06 -1.28 -2.20
N TYR A 125 16.36 -2.18 -1.51
CA TYR A 125 16.26 -2.16 -0.05
C TYR A 125 17.57 -2.47 0.68
N VAL A 126 18.46 -3.27 0.06
CA VAL A 126 19.76 -3.63 0.64
C VAL A 126 20.82 -2.59 0.32
N THR A 127 20.85 -2.07 -0.91
CA THR A 127 21.94 -1.21 -1.41
C THR A 127 21.68 0.27 -1.21
N GLU A 128 20.44 0.73 -1.45
CA GLU A 128 20.08 2.15 -1.30
C GLU A 128 19.53 2.46 0.10
N GLY A 129 19.31 1.42 0.91
CA GLY A 129 18.74 1.55 2.25
C GLY A 129 17.25 1.88 2.22
N TYR A 130 16.75 2.39 3.34
CA TYR A 130 15.39 2.88 3.46
C TYR A 130 15.40 4.18 4.28
N ASP A 131 14.62 5.15 3.84
CA ASP A 131 14.31 6.32 4.65
C ASP A 131 13.08 6.01 5.50
N ALA A 132 13.29 5.88 6.81
CA ALA A 132 12.18 5.77 7.73
C ALA A 132 11.37 7.07 7.67
N ILE A 133 10.16 7.00 7.09
CA ILE A 133 9.25 8.13 7.11
C ILE A 133 8.69 8.20 8.53
N THR A 134 8.95 9.31 9.21
CA THR A 134 8.23 9.60 10.45
C THR A 134 6.79 9.90 10.07
N ILE A 135 5.90 8.99 10.40
CA ILE A 135 4.46 9.22 10.27
C ILE A 135 4.12 10.28 11.31
N PRO A 136 3.71 11.50 10.91
CA PRO A 136 3.35 12.51 11.89
C PRO A 136 2.24 11.96 12.75
N GLN A 137 2.32 12.19 14.06
CA GLN A 137 1.27 11.75 14.96
C GLN A 137 -0.07 12.33 14.47
N PRO A 138 -1.13 11.52 14.40
CA PRO A 138 -2.43 12.02 13.97
C PRO A 138 -2.82 13.24 14.81
N GLY A 139 -3.32 14.29 14.18
CA GLY A 139 -3.92 15.42 14.90
C GLY A 139 -5.10 14.97 15.75
N LYS A 140 -5.71 15.88 16.51
CA LYS A 140 -6.87 15.56 17.37
C LYS A 140 -8.04 14.90 16.62
N ALA A 141 -8.14 15.14 15.31
CA ALA A 141 -9.15 14.53 14.43
C ALA A 141 -8.73 13.17 13.83
N GLY A 142 -7.54 12.65 14.17
CA GLY A 142 -7.01 11.39 13.68
C GLY A 142 -6.38 11.45 12.29
N PHE A 143 -6.06 12.65 11.78
CA PHE A 143 -5.41 12.85 10.49
C PHE A 143 -3.99 13.40 10.66
N SER A 144 -3.02 12.74 10.05
CA SER A 144 -1.62 13.17 10.02
C SER A 144 -1.38 14.13 8.86
N ARG A 145 -0.49 15.11 9.05
CA ARG A 145 -0.07 15.98 7.94
C ARG A 145 0.66 15.17 6.87
N PRO A 146 0.24 15.20 5.60
CA PRO A 146 0.85 14.34 4.58
C PRO A 146 2.25 14.79 4.18
N VAL A 147 2.57 16.09 4.27
CA VAL A 147 3.91 16.63 4.00
C VAL A 147 4.24 17.72 5.00
N ASN A 148 5.44 17.69 5.57
CA ASN A 148 5.96 18.75 6.43
C ASN A 148 6.49 19.98 5.65
N GLY A 149 5.76 20.38 4.61
CA GLY A 149 6.07 21.55 3.79
C GLY A 149 5.28 22.79 4.22
N GLN A 150 5.75 23.97 3.84
CA GLN A 150 5.01 25.22 4.05
C GLN A 150 3.66 25.19 3.31
N VAL A 151 2.64 25.82 3.88
CA VAL A 151 1.37 26.05 3.18
C VAL A 151 1.59 27.15 2.15
N THR A 152 1.51 26.79 0.86
CA THR A 152 1.67 27.75 -0.25
C THR A 152 0.34 28.33 -0.69
N SER A 153 -0.77 27.60 -0.48
CA SER A 153 -2.13 28.09 -0.73
C SER A 153 -3.12 27.49 0.27
N GLY A 154 -3.97 28.34 0.86
CA GLY A 154 -5.01 27.93 1.81
C GLY A 154 -6.34 27.55 1.14
N PHE A 155 -7.24 26.93 1.91
CA PHE A 155 -8.61 26.63 1.49
C PHE A 155 -9.47 27.90 1.40
N GLY A 156 -10.39 27.96 0.43
CA GLY A 156 -11.37 29.03 0.30
C GLY A 156 -11.15 29.95 -0.91
N PRO A 157 -11.90 31.07 -1.01
CA PRO A 157 -11.91 31.93 -2.19
C PRO A 157 -10.52 32.48 -2.50
N ARG A 158 -10.09 32.34 -3.76
CA ARG A 158 -8.87 32.98 -4.26
C ARG A 158 -9.00 33.36 -5.73
N THR A 159 -8.03 34.11 -6.22
CA THR A 159 -7.81 34.24 -7.66
C THR A 159 -7.10 32.99 -8.15
N HIS A 160 -7.67 32.33 -9.18
CA HIS A 160 -7.13 31.10 -9.75
C HIS A 160 -5.78 31.40 -10.41
N PRO A 161 -4.71 30.63 -10.14
CA PRO A 161 -3.34 31.06 -10.41
C PRO A 161 -2.95 30.83 -11.88
N VAL A 162 -3.70 29.96 -12.57
CA VAL A 162 -3.47 29.58 -13.97
C VAL A 162 -4.45 30.30 -14.91
N THR A 163 -5.68 30.54 -14.48
CA THR A 163 -6.74 31.13 -15.33
C THR A 163 -7.01 32.60 -15.00
N GLY A 164 -6.53 33.11 -13.86
CA GLY A 164 -6.81 34.48 -13.40
C GLY A 164 -8.23 34.71 -12.88
N GLU A 165 -9.07 33.66 -12.82
CA GLU A 165 -10.46 33.76 -12.36
C GLU A 165 -10.53 34.17 -10.89
N VAL A 166 -11.12 35.33 -10.62
CA VAL A 166 -11.33 35.83 -9.26
C VAL A 166 -12.53 35.13 -8.63
N GLY A 167 -12.36 34.60 -7.41
CA GLY A 167 -13.45 34.04 -6.61
C GLY A 167 -13.69 32.54 -6.78
N LYS A 168 -12.90 31.85 -7.63
CA LYS A 168 -12.95 30.38 -7.68
C LYS A 168 -12.35 29.82 -6.39
N PRO A 169 -13.12 29.06 -5.59
CA PRO A 169 -12.63 28.56 -4.32
C PRO A 169 -11.52 27.54 -4.53
N HIS A 170 -10.49 27.63 -3.72
CA HIS A 170 -9.53 26.58 -3.53
C HIS A 170 -10.14 25.50 -2.64
N GLU A 171 -10.27 24.32 -3.21
CA GLU A 171 -11.03 23.23 -2.63
C GLU A 171 -10.20 22.33 -1.70
N GLY A 172 -8.94 22.70 -1.47
CA GLY A 172 -7.98 22.02 -0.62
C GLY A 172 -6.93 22.99 -0.07
N VAL A 173 -5.81 22.44 0.36
CA VAL A 173 -4.62 23.17 0.81
C VAL A 173 -3.42 22.67 0.04
N ASP A 174 -2.57 23.60 -0.39
CA ASP A 174 -1.34 23.28 -1.11
C ASP A 174 -0.16 23.30 -0.14
N PHE A 175 0.59 22.21 -0.11
CA PHE A 175 1.82 22.06 0.67
C PHE A 175 3.02 22.01 -0.28
N ALA A 176 4.02 22.85 -0.03
CA ALA A 176 5.28 22.79 -0.77
C ALA A 176 5.93 21.41 -0.58
N CYS A 177 6.43 20.81 -1.65
CA CYS A 177 7.20 19.58 -1.58
C CYS A 177 8.18 19.47 -2.75
N SER A 178 9.26 18.72 -2.53
CA SER A 178 10.25 18.43 -3.57
C SER A 178 9.69 17.39 -4.55
N HIS A 179 10.09 17.45 -5.82
CA HIS A 179 9.72 16.41 -6.80
C HIS A 179 10.10 15.02 -6.27
N GLY A 180 9.16 14.07 -6.37
CA GLY A 180 9.36 12.69 -5.90
C GLY A 180 9.29 12.50 -4.38
N GLN A 181 9.18 13.58 -3.59
CA GLN A 181 9.01 13.47 -2.14
C GLN A 181 7.81 12.58 -1.81
N LEU A 182 8.00 11.59 -0.93
CA LEU A 182 6.99 10.58 -0.64
C LEU A 182 5.75 11.22 0.02
N ILE A 183 4.57 10.86 -0.48
CA ILE A 183 3.27 11.33 -0.01
C ILE A 183 2.57 10.20 0.75
N PRO A 184 2.65 10.16 2.09
CA PRO A 184 1.94 9.20 2.92
C PRO A 184 0.43 9.48 3.01
N ALA A 185 -0.34 8.41 3.24
CA ALA A 185 -1.73 8.49 3.66
C ALA A 185 -1.84 9.19 5.02
N SER A 186 -2.82 10.08 5.13
CA SER A 186 -3.05 10.92 6.32
C SER A 186 -3.73 10.13 7.44
N LYS A 187 -4.52 9.11 7.07
CA LYS A 187 -5.25 8.26 7.98
C LYS A 187 -5.46 6.90 7.32
N ALA A 188 -5.65 5.86 8.13
CA ALA A 188 -6.00 4.53 7.62
C ALA A 188 -7.32 4.57 6.83
N GLY A 189 -7.43 3.75 5.79
CA GLY A 189 -8.62 3.69 4.94
C GLY A 189 -8.42 2.87 3.67
N LYS A 190 -9.41 2.91 2.79
CA LYS A 190 -9.44 2.21 1.50
C LYS A 190 -9.22 3.18 0.34
N VAL A 191 -8.30 2.86 -0.56
CA VAL A 191 -8.08 3.64 -1.78
C VAL A 191 -9.28 3.46 -2.71
N ILE A 192 -9.98 4.55 -3.02
CA ILE A 192 -11.18 4.56 -3.88
C ILE A 192 -10.91 5.15 -5.27
N MET A 193 -9.82 5.89 -5.45
CA MET A 193 -9.34 6.38 -6.74
C MET A 193 -7.81 6.36 -6.74
N ALA A 194 -7.20 5.95 -7.85
CA ALA A 194 -5.76 6.01 -8.07
C ALA A 194 -5.49 6.07 -9.58
N GLY A 195 -5.07 7.23 -10.09
CA GLY A 195 -4.74 7.38 -11.51
C GLY A 195 -4.73 8.84 -11.98
N TRP A 196 -4.73 9.02 -13.29
CA TRP A 196 -4.95 10.31 -13.93
C TRP A 196 -6.43 10.69 -13.85
N GLN A 197 -6.72 11.95 -13.50
CA GLN A 197 -8.08 12.47 -13.65
C GLN A 197 -8.52 12.47 -15.12
N ASP A 198 -7.64 12.91 -16.01
CA ASP A 198 -7.83 12.87 -17.46
C ASP A 198 -6.49 12.56 -18.12
N ALA A 199 -6.31 11.31 -18.55
CA ALA A 199 -5.07 10.88 -19.21
C ALA A 199 -4.87 11.53 -20.58
N SER A 200 -5.94 12.04 -21.21
CA SER A 200 -5.86 12.77 -22.48
C SER A 200 -5.44 14.23 -22.30
N ASN A 201 -5.51 14.75 -21.06
CA ASN A 201 -5.12 16.11 -20.73
C ASN A 201 -4.35 16.18 -19.39
N PRO A 202 -3.08 15.72 -19.38
CA PRO A 202 -2.30 15.60 -18.16
C PRO A 202 -1.96 16.94 -17.48
N SER A 203 -2.25 18.07 -18.11
CA SER A 203 -2.00 19.42 -17.58
C SER A 203 -3.26 20.09 -17.00
N LYS A 204 -4.35 19.34 -16.81
CA LYS A 204 -5.61 19.86 -16.26
C LYS A 204 -6.04 19.18 -14.96
N GLY A 205 -6.74 19.96 -14.13
CA GLY A 205 -7.37 19.50 -12.90
C GLY A 205 -6.36 18.90 -11.92
N TYR A 206 -6.66 17.75 -11.33
CA TYR A 206 -5.81 17.10 -10.33
C TYR A 206 -4.54 16.45 -10.90
N GLY A 207 -4.47 16.21 -12.21
CA GLY A 207 -3.39 15.39 -12.79
C GLY A 207 -3.46 13.96 -12.26
N GLN A 208 -2.32 13.41 -11.84
CA GLN A 208 -2.28 12.15 -11.11
C GLN A 208 -2.72 12.37 -9.66
N TYR A 209 -3.65 11.55 -9.19
CA TYR A 209 -4.18 11.68 -7.84
C TYR A 209 -4.61 10.35 -7.23
N VAL A 210 -4.67 10.35 -5.91
CA VAL A 210 -5.20 9.25 -5.09
C VAL A 210 -6.31 9.79 -4.19
N ARG A 211 -7.37 9.01 -3.99
CA ARG A 211 -8.35 9.24 -2.93
C ARG A 211 -8.45 8.05 -1.99
N VAL A 212 -8.53 8.34 -0.69
CA VAL A 212 -8.68 7.33 0.36
C VAL A 212 -9.96 7.61 1.13
N ASP A 213 -10.84 6.61 1.22
CA ASP A 213 -12.01 6.59 2.08
C ASP A 213 -11.64 6.03 3.46
N HIS A 214 -11.86 6.82 4.50
CA HIS A 214 -11.51 6.48 5.88
C HIS A 214 -12.68 5.94 6.69
N GLY A 215 -13.84 5.71 6.04
CA GLY A 215 -15.10 5.40 6.71
C GLY A 215 -15.71 6.63 7.39
N GLY A 216 -16.94 6.49 7.87
CA GLY A 216 -17.67 7.56 8.56
C GLY A 216 -17.90 8.83 7.71
N GLY A 217 -17.85 8.70 6.38
CA GLY A 217 -18.05 9.80 5.43
C GLY A 217 -16.81 10.65 5.16
N TYR A 218 -15.62 10.26 5.66
CA TYR A 218 -14.36 10.98 5.45
C TYR A 218 -13.61 10.46 4.22
N VAL A 219 -13.23 11.37 3.32
CA VAL A 219 -12.34 11.06 2.18
C VAL A 219 -11.22 12.09 2.12
N THR A 220 -10.01 11.64 1.83
CA THR A 220 -8.88 12.53 1.50
C THR A 220 -8.53 12.47 0.02
N THR A 221 -8.12 13.59 -0.56
CA THR A 221 -7.57 13.67 -1.93
C THR A 221 -6.09 14.07 -1.87
N TYR A 222 -5.24 13.39 -2.64
CA TYR A 222 -3.83 13.69 -2.84
C TYR A 222 -3.57 13.90 -4.32
N ALA A 223 -3.36 15.14 -4.77
CA ALA A 223 -3.28 15.49 -6.19
C ALA A 223 -1.92 16.07 -6.59
N HIS A 224 -1.76 16.27 -7.90
CA HIS A 224 -0.53 16.73 -8.57
C HIS A 224 0.65 15.77 -8.41
N LEU A 225 0.38 14.49 -8.20
CA LEU A 225 1.42 13.48 -7.96
C LEU A 225 2.33 13.31 -9.20
N SER A 226 3.60 13.01 -8.98
CA SER A 226 4.54 12.60 -10.04
C SER A 226 4.45 11.10 -10.34
N SER A 227 4.13 10.30 -9.33
CA SER A 227 3.95 8.86 -9.40
C SER A 227 2.86 8.40 -8.43
N ILE A 228 2.26 7.25 -8.73
CA ILE A 228 1.27 6.61 -7.88
C ILE A 228 1.78 5.21 -7.50
N ASN A 229 1.82 4.94 -6.20
CA ASN A 229 2.21 3.65 -5.64
C ASN A 229 1.00 2.79 -5.25
N ALA A 230 -0.14 3.42 -4.97
CA ALA A 230 -1.39 2.78 -4.57
C ALA A 230 -2.27 2.32 -5.76
N ARG A 231 -3.19 1.39 -5.51
CA ARG A 231 -4.21 0.91 -6.45
C ARG A 231 -5.59 1.05 -5.82
N VAL A 232 -6.62 1.21 -6.66
CA VAL A 232 -8.01 1.17 -6.19
C VAL A 232 -8.27 -0.17 -5.51
N GLY A 233 -8.84 -0.14 -4.31
CA GLY A 233 -9.10 -1.30 -3.48
C GLY A 233 -8.11 -1.50 -2.34
N ASP A 234 -6.90 -0.91 -2.42
CA ASP A 234 -5.87 -1.06 -1.38
C ASP A 234 -6.38 -0.56 -0.03
N GLN A 235 -6.17 -1.36 1.03
CA GLN A 235 -6.30 -0.89 2.40
C GLN A 235 -4.95 -0.33 2.84
N VAL A 236 -4.93 0.92 3.27
CA VAL A 236 -3.73 1.64 3.66
C VAL A 236 -3.80 2.04 5.13
N ALA A 237 -2.67 1.96 5.83
CA ALA A 237 -2.53 2.55 7.15
C ALA A 237 -2.20 4.04 7.03
N ALA A 238 -2.35 4.79 8.13
CA ALA A 238 -1.72 6.11 8.21
C ALA A 238 -0.20 5.94 7.97
N GLY A 239 0.40 6.80 7.15
CA GLY A 239 1.82 6.69 6.80
C GLY A 239 2.15 5.86 5.56
N THR A 240 1.24 5.01 5.08
CA THR A 240 1.48 4.22 3.86
C THR A 240 1.69 5.16 2.66
N VAL A 241 2.80 5.00 1.94
CA VAL A 241 3.15 5.86 0.80
C VAL A 241 2.20 5.63 -0.37
N LEU A 242 1.43 6.68 -0.74
CA LEU A 242 0.46 6.64 -1.83
C LEU A 242 1.09 7.00 -3.19
N GLY A 243 2.17 7.79 -3.19
CA GLY A 243 2.83 8.28 -4.39
C GLY A 243 3.95 9.27 -4.10
N GLY A 244 4.43 9.94 -5.15
CA GLY A 244 5.44 11.01 -5.05
C GLY A 244 4.86 12.38 -5.36
N CYS A 245 5.34 13.42 -4.68
CA CYS A 245 5.04 14.82 -4.97
C CYS A 245 5.43 15.17 -6.42
N GLY A 246 4.65 16.02 -7.08
CA GLY A 246 4.94 16.43 -8.44
C GLY A 246 4.25 17.74 -8.81
N SER A 247 4.06 17.93 -10.11
CA SER A 247 3.44 19.11 -10.70
C SER A 247 2.53 18.73 -11.88
N THR A 248 1.86 17.58 -11.81
CA THR A 248 0.90 17.15 -12.84
C THR A 248 -0.43 17.88 -12.69
N GLY A 249 -1.24 17.94 -13.74
CA GLY A 249 -2.53 18.65 -13.71
C GLY A 249 -2.36 20.17 -13.74
N SER A 250 -3.35 20.88 -13.21
CA SER A 250 -3.36 22.35 -13.12
C SER A 250 -2.47 22.84 -11.98
N SER A 251 -1.16 22.73 -12.17
CA SER A 251 -0.13 23.13 -11.21
C SER A 251 0.90 24.06 -11.86
N THR A 252 1.44 25.01 -11.08
CA THR A 252 2.50 25.94 -11.50
C THR A 252 3.89 25.54 -10.99
N GLY A 253 4.00 24.47 -10.21
CA GLY A 253 5.25 24.01 -9.61
C GLY A 253 5.00 22.89 -8.61
N ASN A 254 6.07 22.26 -8.10
CA ASN A 254 5.92 21.10 -7.23
C ASN A 254 5.22 21.46 -5.91
N HIS A 255 4.06 20.82 -5.67
CA HIS A 255 3.31 20.90 -4.43
C HIS A 255 2.33 19.73 -4.33
N LEU A 256 1.89 19.42 -3.10
CA LEU A 256 0.78 18.51 -2.85
C LEU A 256 -0.48 19.36 -2.69
N HIS A 257 -1.46 19.17 -3.57
CA HIS A 257 -2.82 19.61 -3.31
C HIS A 257 -3.56 18.56 -2.48
N PHE A 258 -3.96 18.93 -1.27
CA PHE A 258 -4.58 18.05 -0.30
C PHE A 258 -5.99 18.50 0.05
N GLU A 259 -6.96 17.59 -0.02
CA GLU A 259 -8.35 17.86 0.36
C GLU A 259 -8.80 16.92 1.48
N ILE A 260 -9.71 17.41 2.33
CA ILE A 260 -10.56 16.59 3.20
C ILE A 260 -12.01 16.81 2.78
N ILE A 261 -12.73 15.72 2.59
CA ILE A 261 -14.14 15.68 2.25
C ILE A 261 -14.87 14.99 3.41
N ILE A 262 -15.96 15.59 3.87
CA ILE A 262 -16.83 15.04 4.91
C ILE A 262 -18.25 15.00 4.35
N ASN A 263 -18.82 13.81 4.23
CA ASN A 263 -20.18 13.59 3.70
C ASN A 263 -20.39 14.31 2.34
N GLY A 264 -19.40 14.18 1.45
CA GLY A 264 -19.43 14.78 0.11
C GLY A 264 -19.09 16.26 0.03
N ARG A 265 -18.81 16.94 1.15
CA ARG A 265 -18.42 18.36 1.17
C ARG A 265 -16.95 18.54 1.49
N LYS A 266 -16.25 19.29 0.65
CA LYS A 266 -14.86 19.69 0.89
C LYS A 266 -14.78 20.70 2.03
N VAL A 267 -13.86 20.49 2.95
CA VAL A 267 -13.65 21.34 4.14
C VAL A 267 -12.19 21.77 4.21
N ASN A 268 -11.92 22.84 4.97
CA ASN A 268 -10.55 23.26 5.23
C ASN A 268 -9.77 22.12 5.93
N PRO A 269 -8.68 21.60 5.33
CA PRO A 269 -7.89 20.53 5.93
C PRO A 269 -7.09 20.96 7.16
N LEU A 270 -6.69 22.23 7.29
CA LEU A 270 -5.72 22.67 8.31
C LEU A 270 -6.13 22.34 9.75
N PRO A 271 -7.41 22.46 10.18
CA PRO A 271 -7.81 22.05 11.53
C PRO A 271 -7.67 20.55 11.82
N PHE A 272 -7.59 19.71 10.80
CA PHE A 272 -7.49 18.25 10.94
C PHE A 272 -6.03 17.77 11.01
N VAL A 273 -5.15 18.43 10.25
CA VAL A 273 -3.73 18.08 10.10
C VAL A 273 -2.77 19.07 10.76
N GLY A 274 -3.31 20.08 11.44
CA GLY A 274 -2.56 21.12 12.14
C GLY A 274 -2.23 20.68 13.55
N GLY A 275 -0.96 20.37 13.77
CA GLY A 275 -0.29 20.20 15.05
C GLY A 275 1.10 20.79 14.94
#